data_AF-A0AA49JD72-F1
#
_entry.id   AF-A0AA49JD72-F1
#
_cell.length_a   1.000
_cell.length_b   1.000
_cell.length_c   1.000
_cell.angle_alpha   90.00
_cell.angle_beta   90.00
_cell.angle_gamma   90.00
#
_symmetry.space_group_name_H-M   'P 1'
#
loop_
_entity.id
_entity.type
_entity.pdbx_description
1 polymer ?
#
loop_
_entity_poly.entity_id
_entity_poly.type
_entity_poly.pdbx_seq_one_letter_code
_entity_poly.pdbx_strand_id
1 'polypeptide(L)'
;MQIKKNKLSWLLATLFITASSAVVFTLYHLPEWLTQFSPAIDLSVSQQLSPLLQRINIVVGIALGIGLWAIAMLINSQNNSFDTSSRINFSRDNDEEKNESVGTSTEGDFYLGDVNDFLSLELEPHQVFNKVLSQVCRSLEASQAAAFRVVEEDEHRVIEMFSSFAYHIPEGERVVFRFGEGIAGQVAKEGSIAQLDSVPEGYIQILSGLGSATPGHLLVIPVKEDGEVMGVVEIASFKPFSSVQVLALEAFFEKLALKLSINDNVRLEEAKQ
;
A
#
# COMPACT_ATOMS: atom_id res chain seq x y z
N MET A 1 12.43 -11.88 14.69
CA MET A 1 13.66 -11.62 13.91
C MET A 1 13.81 -10.12 13.52
N GLN A 2 13.38 -9.17 14.36
CA GLN A 2 13.44 -7.72 14.04
C GLN A 2 14.76 -7.04 14.45
N ILE A 3 15.55 -7.66 15.35
CA ILE A 3 16.81 -7.09 15.87
C ILE A 3 17.90 -6.92 14.79
N LYS A 4 17.79 -7.62 13.64
CA LYS A 4 18.79 -7.54 12.56
C LYS A 4 18.62 -6.31 11.64
N LYS A 5 17.41 -5.77 11.45
CA LYS A 5 17.17 -4.65 10.51
C LYS A 5 17.72 -3.31 11.04
N ASN A 6 17.53 -3.02 12.32
CA ASN A 6 18.06 -1.79 12.94
C ASN A 6 19.59 -1.78 12.99
N LYS A 7 20.21 -2.96 13.16
CA LYS A 7 21.68 -3.10 13.11
C LYS A 7 22.25 -2.83 11.72
N LEU A 8 21.54 -3.25 10.66
CA LEU A 8 21.99 -3.03 9.29
C LEU A 8 21.90 -1.55 8.89
N SER A 9 20.81 -0.87 9.26
CA SER A 9 20.66 0.58 9.05
C SER A 9 21.75 1.38 9.77
N TRP A 10 22.06 1.00 11.03
CA TRP A 10 23.13 1.66 11.79
C TRP A 10 24.53 1.40 11.22
N LEU A 11 24.78 0.21 10.66
CA LEU A 11 26.02 -0.10 9.95
C LEU A 11 26.18 0.73 8.65
N LEU A 12 25.10 0.90 7.89
CA LEU A 12 25.11 1.75 6.69
C LEU A 12 25.33 3.24 7.03
N ALA A 13 24.68 3.72 8.09
CA ALA A 13 24.85 5.10 8.55
C ALA A 13 26.29 5.38 9.03
N THR A 14 26.87 4.46 9.80
CA THR A 14 28.25 4.59 10.28
C THR A 14 29.26 4.50 9.13
N LEU A 15 29.05 3.62 8.15
CA LEU A 15 29.85 3.56 6.93
C LEU A 15 29.79 4.88 6.14
N PHE A 16 28.61 5.48 5.99
CA PHE A 16 28.44 6.75 5.28
C PHE A 16 29.13 7.92 5.99
N ILE A 17 29.03 7.99 7.33
CA ILE A 17 29.70 9.02 8.13
C ILE A 17 31.22 8.90 8.02
N THR A 18 31.76 7.68 8.10
CA THR A 18 33.21 7.46 7.97
C THR A 18 33.73 7.80 6.57
N ALA A 19 33.00 7.44 5.52
CA ALA A 19 33.34 7.81 4.14
C ALA A 19 33.30 9.35 3.93
N SER A 20 32.27 10.02 4.45
CA SER A 20 32.15 11.49 4.38
C SER A 20 33.27 12.19 5.16
N SER A 21 33.64 11.67 6.33
CA SER A 21 34.74 12.20 7.14
C SER A 21 36.09 12.04 6.45
N ALA A 22 36.33 10.93 5.73
CA ALA A 22 37.53 10.73 4.93
C ALA A 22 37.63 11.76 3.79
N VAL A 23 36.52 12.09 3.12
CA VAL A 23 36.47 13.14 2.09
C VAL A 23 36.86 14.50 2.67
N VAL A 24 36.25 14.89 3.79
CA VAL A 24 36.58 16.15 4.48
C VAL A 24 38.05 16.20 4.90
N PHE A 25 38.59 15.10 5.43
CA PHE A 25 40.00 15.01 5.81
C PHE A 25 40.94 15.21 4.61
N THR A 26 40.62 14.60 3.46
CA THR A 26 41.39 14.77 2.22
C THR A 26 41.31 16.18 1.64
N LEU A 27 40.15 16.85 1.77
CA LEU A 27 39.99 18.26 1.38
C LEU A 27 40.68 19.22 2.35
N TYR A 28 40.79 18.87 3.63
CA TYR A 28 41.48 19.69 4.62
C TYR A 28 43.00 19.64 4.47
N HIS A 29 43.54 18.47 4.12
CA HIS A 29 44.96 18.29 3.81
C HIS A 29 45.29 18.59 2.35
N LEU A 30 44.43 19.33 1.65
CA LEU A 30 44.74 19.80 0.32
C LEU A 30 46.00 20.66 0.41
N PRO A 31 47.04 20.39 -0.39
CA PRO A 31 48.32 21.07 -0.20
C PRO A 31 48.20 22.59 -0.39
N GLU A 32 48.78 23.36 0.53
CA GLU A 32 48.78 24.84 0.49
C GLU A 32 49.40 25.40 -0.81
N TRP A 33 50.21 24.62 -1.52
CA TRP A 33 50.79 25.01 -2.80
C TRP A 33 49.74 25.39 -3.86
N LEU A 34 48.51 24.90 -3.76
CA LEU A 34 47.41 25.28 -4.67
C LEU A 34 47.01 26.75 -4.56
N THR A 35 47.25 27.39 -3.41
CA THR A 35 46.94 28.82 -3.20
C THR A 35 48.01 29.75 -3.79
N GLN A 36 49.19 29.24 -4.15
CA GLN A 36 50.29 30.02 -4.74
C GLN A 36 50.20 30.16 -6.27
N PHE A 37 49.33 29.41 -6.94
CA PHE A 37 49.16 29.48 -8.39
C PHE A 37 48.18 30.60 -8.80
N SER A 38 48.74 31.77 -9.11
CA SER A 38 48.10 32.84 -9.91
C SER A 38 47.95 32.39 -11.39
N PRO A 39 47.08 32.98 -12.24
CA PRO A 39 46.31 32.31 -13.30
C PRO A 39 47.07 32.00 -14.61
N ALA A 40 48.37 31.73 -14.55
CA ALA A 40 49.12 31.19 -15.69
C ALA A 40 49.21 29.67 -15.54
N ILE A 41 48.25 28.96 -16.15
CA ILE A 41 48.23 27.49 -16.20
C ILE A 41 49.41 27.04 -17.07
N ASP A 42 50.53 26.73 -16.43
CA ASP A 42 51.69 26.13 -17.08
C ASP A 42 51.48 24.60 -17.26
N LEU A 43 51.96 24.03 -18.36
CA LEU A 43 51.80 22.60 -18.69
C LEU A 43 52.40 21.70 -17.60
N SER A 44 53.42 22.17 -16.89
CA SER A 44 54.08 21.48 -15.78
C SER A 44 53.15 21.24 -14.58
N VAL A 45 52.19 22.14 -14.35
CA VAL A 45 51.21 22.07 -13.25
C VAL A 45 50.13 21.02 -13.54
N SER A 46 49.74 20.88 -14.81
CA SER A 46 48.75 19.88 -15.24
C SER A 46 49.18 18.44 -14.95
N GLN A 47 50.48 18.15 -15.08
CA GLN A 47 51.04 16.82 -14.78
C GLN A 47 50.99 16.50 -13.28
N GLN A 48 51.18 17.49 -12.40
CA GLN A 48 51.14 17.29 -10.95
C GLN A 48 49.72 17.32 -10.36
N LEU A 49 48.78 18.02 -11.01
CA LEU A 49 47.38 18.11 -10.57
C LEU A 49 46.56 16.86 -10.92
N SER A 50 46.90 16.20 -12.05
CA SER A 50 46.17 15.03 -12.56
C SER A 50 46.06 13.85 -11.56
N PRO A 51 47.12 13.40 -10.85
CA PRO A 51 47.00 12.30 -9.89
C PRO A 51 46.20 12.69 -8.64
N LEU A 52 46.18 13.98 -8.25
CA LEU A 52 45.40 14.46 -7.11
C LEU A 52 43.91 14.51 -7.44
N LEU A 53 43.56 15.04 -8.62
CA LEU A 53 42.17 15.08 -9.09
C LEU A 53 41.61 13.66 -9.29
N GLN A 54 42.43 12.73 -9.79
CA GLN A 54 42.01 11.34 -9.96
C GLN A 54 41.71 10.67 -8.62
N ARG A 55 42.53 10.91 -7.59
CA ARG A 55 42.28 10.40 -6.22
C ARG A 55 40.98 10.96 -5.64
N ILE A 56 40.75 12.27 -5.77
CA ILE A 56 39.51 12.92 -5.28
C ILE A 56 38.29 12.34 -6.01
N ASN A 57 38.36 12.24 -7.34
CA ASN A 57 37.25 11.71 -8.14
C ASN A 57 36.89 10.27 -7.80
N ILE A 58 37.88 9.41 -7.51
CA ILE A 58 37.63 8.03 -7.11
C ILE A 58 36.92 7.97 -5.75
N VAL A 59 37.39 8.75 -4.76
CA VAL A 59 36.78 8.76 -3.42
C VAL A 59 35.35 9.29 -3.47
N VAL A 60 35.12 10.38 -4.20
CA VAL A 60 33.77 10.95 -4.39
C VAL A 60 32.86 9.97 -5.13
N GLY A 61 33.37 9.32 -6.18
CA GLY A 61 32.60 8.33 -6.95
C GLY A 61 32.16 7.12 -6.11
N ILE A 62 33.05 6.59 -5.27
CA ILE A 62 32.73 5.48 -4.35
C ILE A 62 31.66 5.92 -3.34
N ALA A 63 31.79 7.12 -2.76
CA ALA A 63 30.83 7.64 -1.79
C ALA A 63 29.43 7.80 -2.40
N LEU A 64 29.34 8.35 -3.61
CA LEU A 64 28.08 8.48 -4.35
C LEU A 64 27.48 7.10 -4.69
N GLY A 65 28.30 6.15 -5.12
CA GLY A 65 27.85 4.79 -5.44
C GLY A 65 27.26 4.05 -4.25
N ILE A 66 27.89 4.14 -3.08
CA ILE A 66 27.37 3.55 -1.83
C ILE A 66 26.05 4.21 -1.44
N GLY A 67 25.94 5.53 -1.57
CA GLY A 67 24.71 6.27 -1.28
C GLY A 67 23.55 5.85 -2.19
N LEU A 68 23.78 5.77 -3.50
CA LEU A 68 22.78 5.32 -4.47
C LEU A 68 22.36 3.88 -4.24
N TRP A 69 23.30 2.99 -3.93
CA TRP A 69 23.01 1.59 -3.60
C TRP A 69 22.18 1.46 -2.31
N ALA A 70 22.46 2.27 -1.29
CA ALA A 70 21.67 2.31 -0.05
C ALA A 70 20.23 2.78 -0.30
N ILE A 71 20.05 3.84 -1.12
CA ILE A 71 18.72 4.34 -1.50
C ILE A 71 17.94 3.28 -2.30
N ALA A 72 18.59 2.64 -3.28
CA ALA A 72 17.98 1.57 -4.07
C ALA A 72 17.58 0.37 -3.19
N MET A 73 18.41 0.01 -2.21
CA MET A 73 18.10 -1.03 -1.24
C MET A 73 16.91 -0.66 -0.34
N LEU A 74 16.77 0.61 0.03
CA LEU A 74 15.67 1.12 0.84
C LEU A 74 14.33 1.05 0.09
N ILE A 75 14.33 1.44 -1.19
CA ILE A 75 13.17 1.32 -2.09
C ILE A 75 12.81 -0.16 -2.27
N ASN A 76 13.79 -1.02 -2.56
CA ASN A 76 13.56 -2.45 -2.76
C ASN A 76 13.13 -3.19 -1.48
N SER A 77 13.51 -2.70 -0.30
CA SER A 77 13.13 -3.29 0.99
C SER A 77 11.66 -3.05 1.35
N GLN A 78 11.01 -2.01 0.83
CA GLN A 78 9.57 -1.80 1.03
C GLN A 78 8.75 -2.78 0.20
N ASN A 79 9.29 -3.21 -0.95
CA ASN A 79 8.59 -4.08 -1.90
C ASN A 79 8.65 -5.58 -1.55
N ASN A 80 9.36 -5.95 -0.47
CA ASN A 80 9.73 -7.36 -0.19
C ASN A 80 9.31 -7.88 1.18
N SER A 81 8.30 -7.30 1.83
CA SER A 81 7.67 -7.92 3.01
C SER A 81 6.42 -8.71 2.63
N PHE A 82 6.58 -9.71 1.78
CA PHE A 82 5.62 -10.80 1.65
C PHE A 82 6.32 -12.09 2.04
N ASP A 83 6.42 -12.36 3.34
CA ASP A 83 6.73 -13.73 3.77
C ASP A 83 6.28 -14.09 5.20
N THR A 84 5.46 -15.15 5.24
CA THR A 84 5.30 -16.20 6.26
C THR A 84 4.65 -15.85 7.61
N SER A 85 3.32 -15.91 7.65
CA SER A 85 2.50 -16.79 8.54
C SER A 85 1.02 -16.38 8.67
N SER A 86 0.58 -15.30 8.02
CA SER A 86 -0.85 -14.96 7.95
C SER A 86 -1.61 -16.02 7.13
N ARG A 87 -2.61 -16.65 7.74
CA ARG A 87 -3.54 -17.55 7.04
C ARG A 87 -4.51 -16.67 6.25
N ILE A 88 -4.32 -16.60 4.93
CA ILE A 88 -5.29 -16.01 4.02
C ILE A 88 -6.26 -17.12 3.63
N ASN A 89 -7.48 -17.05 4.13
CA ASN A 89 -8.54 -17.99 3.75
C ASN A 89 -9.30 -17.39 2.57
N PHE A 90 -9.18 -18.01 1.40
CA PHE A 90 -10.04 -17.70 0.26
C PHE A 90 -11.26 -18.62 0.27
N SER A 91 -12.45 -18.04 0.33
CA SER A 91 -13.69 -18.80 0.19
C SER A 91 -13.85 -19.21 -1.28
N ARG A 92 -13.61 -20.49 -1.60
CA ARG A 92 -13.90 -21.06 -2.93
C ARG A 92 -15.34 -21.61 -2.92
N ASP A 93 -16.05 -21.41 -4.02
CA ASP A 93 -17.44 -21.84 -4.29
C ASP A 93 -17.71 -23.37 -4.28
N ASN A 94 -16.89 -24.17 -3.60
CA ASN A 94 -17.12 -25.61 -3.48
C ASN A 94 -17.67 -25.97 -2.11
N ASP A 95 -18.84 -26.61 -2.14
CA ASP A 95 -19.47 -27.31 -1.04
C ASP A 95 -18.51 -28.27 -0.30
N GLU A 96 -18.74 -28.36 1.02
CA GLU A 96 -18.30 -29.38 2.00
C GLU A 96 -17.02 -29.15 2.84
N GLU A 97 -17.23 -29.27 4.16
CA GLU A 97 -16.30 -29.34 5.31
C GLU A 97 -15.73 -28.01 5.83
N LYS A 98 -15.82 -27.62 7.13
CA LYS A 98 -16.14 -28.33 8.38
C LYS A 98 -16.26 -27.33 9.55
N ASN A 99 -17.15 -27.68 10.47
CA ASN A 99 -17.04 -27.60 11.94
C ASN A 99 -16.50 -26.34 12.64
N GLU A 100 -17.47 -25.64 13.27
CA GLU A 100 -17.48 -25.23 14.67
C GLU A 100 -16.18 -24.70 15.31
N SER A 101 -16.10 -23.37 15.37
CA SER A 101 -15.90 -22.69 16.65
C SER A 101 -16.94 -21.58 16.78
N VAL A 102 -18.19 -21.97 17.07
CA VAL A 102 -19.25 -21.04 17.45
C VAL A 102 -18.92 -20.54 18.86
N GLY A 103 -18.05 -19.54 18.93
CA GLY A 103 -17.98 -18.66 20.08
C GLY A 103 -19.28 -17.87 20.11
N THR A 104 -20.17 -18.20 21.04
CA THR A 104 -21.44 -17.51 21.29
C THR A 104 -21.15 -16.07 21.73
N SER A 105 -20.88 -15.20 20.77
CA SER A 105 -21.03 -13.77 20.94
C SER A 105 -22.49 -13.49 20.61
N THR A 106 -23.24 -13.04 21.60
CA THR A 106 -24.61 -12.56 21.45
C THR A 106 -24.61 -11.53 20.32
N GLU A 107 -25.06 -11.92 19.12
CA GLU A 107 -25.18 -11.02 17.97
C GLU A 107 -26.22 -9.96 18.33
N GLY A 108 -25.76 -8.81 18.81
CA GLY A 108 -26.55 -7.59 18.72
C GLY A 108 -26.83 -7.34 17.25
N ASP A 109 -28.08 -7.04 16.91
CA ASP A 109 -28.61 -6.91 15.54
C ASP A 109 -27.58 -6.32 14.56
N PHE A 110 -26.88 -7.20 13.84
CA PHE A 110 -26.00 -6.79 12.76
C PHE A 110 -26.88 -6.29 11.61
N TYR A 111 -27.01 -4.98 11.49
CA TYR A 111 -27.86 -4.33 10.51
C TYR A 111 -27.03 -3.38 9.63
N LEU A 112 -27.04 -3.65 8.33
CA LEU A 112 -26.34 -2.85 7.32
C LEU A 112 -27.24 -1.79 6.66
N GLY A 113 -28.51 -1.70 7.04
CA GLY A 113 -29.51 -0.91 6.29
C GLY A 113 -30.10 -1.67 5.12
N ASP A 114 -31.13 -1.09 4.49
CA ASP A 114 -31.59 -1.57 3.19
C ASP A 114 -30.65 -1.04 2.10
N VAL A 115 -30.11 -1.94 1.26
CA VAL A 115 -29.27 -1.57 0.11
C VAL A 115 -30.01 -0.62 -0.82
N ASN A 116 -31.34 -0.77 -0.95
CA ASN A 116 -32.16 0.06 -1.83
C ASN A 116 -32.14 1.54 -1.42
N ASP A 117 -31.98 1.83 -0.13
CA ASP A 117 -31.85 3.21 0.36
C ASP A 117 -30.58 3.87 -0.18
N PHE A 118 -29.50 3.10 -0.38
CA PHE A 118 -28.26 3.60 -0.96
C PHE A 118 -28.31 3.69 -2.49
N LEU A 119 -28.94 2.71 -3.15
CA LEU A 119 -29.05 2.68 -4.61
C LEU A 119 -29.89 3.83 -5.15
N SER A 120 -30.97 4.19 -4.43
CA SER A 120 -31.89 5.28 -4.78
C SER A 120 -31.31 6.69 -4.60
N LEU A 121 -30.12 6.82 -4.01
CA LEU A 121 -29.47 8.12 -3.86
C LEU A 121 -29.00 8.66 -5.21
N GLU A 122 -29.42 9.87 -5.58
CA GLU A 122 -28.90 10.64 -6.72
C GLU A 122 -27.54 11.27 -6.37
N LEU A 123 -26.55 10.43 -6.06
CA LEU A 123 -25.19 10.82 -5.71
C LEU A 123 -24.17 10.04 -6.56
N GLU A 124 -23.00 10.64 -6.72
CA GLU A 124 -21.85 9.99 -7.37
C GLU A 124 -21.42 8.73 -6.59
N PRO A 125 -20.91 7.68 -7.26
CA PRO A 125 -20.55 6.43 -6.61
C PRO A 125 -19.62 6.60 -5.40
N HIS A 126 -18.62 7.50 -5.49
CA HIS A 126 -17.70 7.75 -4.37
C HIS A 126 -18.40 8.23 -3.09
N GLN A 127 -19.46 9.04 -3.22
CA GLN A 127 -20.23 9.56 -2.09
C GLN A 127 -21.13 8.49 -1.49
N VAL A 128 -21.74 7.66 -2.34
CA VAL A 128 -22.57 6.52 -1.88
C VAL A 128 -21.70 5.52 -1.14
N PHE A 129 -20.57 5.12 -1.72
CA PHE A 129 -19.64 4.21 -1.07
C PHE A 129 -19.06 4.82 0.21
N ASN A 130 -18.80 6.12 0.29
CA ASN A 130 -18.34 6.74 1.54
C ASN A 130 -19.36 6.57 2.68
N LYS A 131 -20.65 6.78 2.38
CA LYS A 131 -21.74 6.56 3.35
C LYS A 131 -21.88 5.09 3.72
N VAL A 132 -21.83 4.20 2.73
CA VAL A 132 -21.90 2.74 2.93
C VAL A 132 -20.76 2.27 3.82
N LEU A 133 -19.51 2.60 3.50
CA LEU A 133 -18.34 2.21 4.28
C LEU A 133 -18.41 2.75 5.71
N SER A 134 -18.88 4.00 5.88
CA SER A 134 -19.09 4.56 7.21
C SER A 134 -20.16 3.80 8.02
N GLN A 135 -21.24 3.36 7.39
CA GLN A 135 -22.29 2.58 8.03
C GLN A 135 -21.80 1.17 8.37
N VAL A 136 -21.17 0.48 7.41
CA VAL A 136 -20.57 -0.85 7.59
C VAL A 136 -19.57 -0.84 8.75
N CYS A 137 -18.65 0.14 8.78
CA CYS A 137 -17.66 0.24 9.84
C CYS A 137 -18.29 0.46 11.22
N ARG A 138 -19.36 1.27 11.30
CA ARG A 138 -20.09 1.48 12.57
C ARG A 138 -20.81 0.21 13.01
N SER A 139 -21.49 -0.49 12.11
CA SER A 139 -22.22 -1.73 12.42
C SER A 139 -21.31 -2.89 12.82
N LEU A 140 -20.08 -2.94 12.27
CA LEU A 140 -19.09 -3.97 12.59
C LEU A 140 -18.13 -3.57 13.72
N GLU A 141 -18.20 -2.32 14.18
CA GLU A 141 -17.13 -1.70 14.98
C GLU A 141 -15.73 -1.86 14.32
N ALA A 142 -15.70 -1.83 12.98
CA ALA A 142 -14.47 -1.92 12.20
C ALA A 142 -13.71 -0.59 12.24
N SER A 143 -12.39 -0.70 12.14
CA SER A 143 -11.48 0.42 12.30
C SER A 143 -11.33 1.27 11.04
N GLN A 144 -11.28 0.64 9.87
CA GLN A 144 -11.04 1.27 8.57
C GLN A 144 -11.72 0.47 7.47
N ALA A 145 -12.04 1.13 6.37
CA ALA A 145 -12.43 0.47 5.14
C ALA A 145 -12.01 1.27 3.90
N ALA A 146 -11.86 0.58 2.78
CA ALA A 146 -11.55 1.16 1.48
C ALA A 146 -12.38 0.46 0.40
N ALA A 147 -12.79 1.21 -0.62
CA ALA A 147 -13.46 0.69 -1.80
C ALA A 147 -12.66 1.03 -3.05
N PHE A 148 -12.45 0.01 -3.86
CA PHE A 148 -11.75 0.05 -5.13
C PHE A 148 -12.73 -0.28 -6.25
N ARG A 149 -12.58 0.39 -7.38
CA ARG A 149 -13.34 0.13 -8.61
C ARG A 149 -12.40 -0.39 -9.68
N VAL A 150 -12.91 -1.19 -10.60
CA VAL A 150 -12.15 -1.62 -11.77
C VAL A 150 -12.03 -0.47 -12.76
N VAL A 151 -10.84 -0.29 -13.32
CA VAL A 151 -10.53 0.67 -14.38
C VAL A 151 -9.67 -0.04 -15.42
N GLU A 152 -9.86 0.29 -16.68
CA GLU A 152 -8.96 -0.15 -17.77
C GLU A 152 -7.85 0.89 -17.97
N GLU A 153 -6.60 0.47 -17.83
CA GLU A 153 -5.40 1.29 -18.08
C GLU A 153 -4.42 0.52 -18.96
N ASP A 154 -4.01 1.12 -20.08
CA ASP A 154 -3.01 0.54 -20.99
C ASP A 154 -3.27 -0.94 -21.34
N GLU A 155 -4.53 -1.29 -21.67
CA GLU A 155 -5.00 -2.67 -21.96
C GLU A 155 -4.94 -3.65 -20.77
N HIS A 156 -4.74 -3.15 -19.55
CA HIS A 156 -4.76 -3.93 -18.32
C HIS A 156 -5.91 -3.50 -17.40
N ARG A 157 -6.57 -4.49 -16.79
CA ARG A 157 -7.52 -4.23 -15.70
C ARG A 157 -6.75 -3.96 -14.42
N VAL A 158 -7.04 -2.82 -13.81
CA VAL A 158 -6.55 -2.42 -12.50
C VAL A 158 -7.72 -2.12 -11.58
N ILE A 159 -7.47 -2.15 -10.28
CA ILE A 159 -8.39 -1.63 -9.27
C ILE A 159 -7.84 -0.34 -8.71
N GLU A 160 -8.65 0.71 -8.68
CA GLU A 160 -8.32 2.03 -8.18
C GLU A 160 -9.18 2.36 -6.97
N MET A 161 -8.58 2.81 -5.86
CA MET A 161 -9.35 3.29 -4.72
C MET A 161 -10.11 4.56 -5.08
N PHE A 162 -11.42 4.57 -4.84
CA PHE A 162 -12.27 5.73 -5.11
C PHE A 162 -13.04 6.21 -3.86
N SER A 163 -13.06 5.43 -2.78
CA SER A 163 -13.69 5.82 -1.52
C SER A 163 -13.03 5.11 -0.33
N SER A 164 -13.05 5.73 0.83
CA SER A 164 -12.51 5.14 2.06
C SER A 164 -13.15 5.72 3.32
N PHE A 165 -12.98 5.00 4.43
CA PHE A 165 -13.37 5.41 5.77
C PHE A 165 -12.17 5.24 6.72
N ALA A 166 -11.80 6.33 7.40
CA ALA A 166 -10.67 6.39 8.33
C ALA A 166 -9.31 5.94 7.76
N TYR A 167 -9.19 5.88 6.43
CA TYR A 167 -7.96 5.51 5.72
C TYR A 167 -7.15 6.78 5.40
N HIS A 168 -5.84 6.75 5.65
CA HIS A 168 -4.96 7.86 5.32
C HIS A 168 -4.32 7.64 3.95
N ILE A 169 -4.53 8.59 3.03
CA ILE A 169 -3.87 8.63 1.73
C ILE A 169 -3.07 9.93 1.72
N PRO A 170 -1.75 9.90 1.47
CA PRO A 170 -0.97 11.10 1.26
C PRO A 170 -1.55 11.95 0.12
N GLU A 171 -1.51 13.27 0.25
CA GLU A 171 -2.04 14.17 -0.78
C GLU A 171 -1.36 13.93 -2.14
N GLY A 172 -2.16 13.76 -3.19
CA GLY A 172 -1.68 13.55 -4.56
C GLY A 172 -1.29 12.10 -4.89
N GLU A 173 -1.40 11.16 -3.95
CA GLU A 173 -1.18 9.74 -4.24
C GLU A 173 -2.46 9.05 -4.67
N ARG A 174 -2.32 8.23 -5.73
CA ARG A 174 -3.36 7.35 -6.23
C ARG A 174 -3.01 5.92 -5.81
N VAL A 175 -3.96 5.22 -5.20
CA VAL A 175 -3.77 3.82 -4.80
C VAL A 175 -4.39 2.92 -5.86
N VAL A 176 -3.52 2.19 -6.57
CA VAL A 176 -3.87 1.34 -7.69
C VAL A 176 -3.17 -0.01 -7.54
N PHE A 177 -3.88 -1.08 -7.84
CA PHE A 177 -3.32 -2.43 -7.89
C PHE A 177 -3.75 -3.13 -9.18
N ARG A 178 -2.84 -3.89 -9.79
CA ARG A 178 -3.21 -4.77 -10.90
C ARG A 178 -4.02 -5.96 -10.40
N PHE A 179 -4.78 -6.58 -11.30
CA PHE A 179 -5.39 -7.87 -11.00
C PHE A 179 -4.30 -8.90 -10.68
N GLY A 180 -4.43 -9.58 -9.53
CA GLY A 180 -3.43 -10.48 -8.96
C GLY A 180 -2.33 -9.81 -8.13
N GLU A 181 -2.33 -8.49 -8.01
CA GLU A 181 -1.37 -7.75 -7.20
C GLU A 181 -1.91 -7.50 -5.78
N GLY A 182 -1.16 -7.94 -4.77
CA GLY A 182 -1.59 -7.84 -3.38
C GLY A 182 -2.89 -8.60 -3.10
N ILE A 183 -3.46 -8.41 -1.91
CA ILE A 183 -4.68 -9.12 -1.51
C ILE A 183 -5.89 -8.58 -2.28
N ALA A 184 -6.07 -7.25 -2.33
CA ALA A 184 -7.14 -6.63 -3.10
C ALA A 184 -7.12 -7.03 -4.58
N GLY A 185 -5.96 -6.96 -5.24
CA GLY A 185 -5.85 -7.37 -6.64
C GLY A 185 -6.04 -8.87 -6.83
N GLN A 186 -5.60 -9.71 -5.89
CA GLN A 186 -5.88 -11.15 -5.96
C GLN A 186 -7.38 -11.45 -5.82
N VAL A 187 -8.09 -10.79 -4.90
CA VAL A 187 -9.55 -10.87 -4.80
C VAL A 187 -10.22 -10.38 -6.07
N ALA A 188 -9.72 -9.28 -6.67
CA ALA A 188 -10.23 -8.79 -7.94
C ALA A 188 -10.08 -9.83 -9.07
N LYS A 189 -8.98 -10.58 -9.08
CA LYS A 189 -8.67 -11.61 -10.07
C LYS A 189 -9.47 -12.90 -9.87
N GLU A 190 -9.63 -13.34 -8.61
CA GLU A 190 -10.29 -14.60 -8.30
C GLU A 190 -11.81 -14.48 -8.16
N GLY A 191 -12.33 -13.29 -7.80
CA GLY A 191 -13.76 -13.09 -7.51
C GLY A 191 -14.22 -13.79 -6.23
N SER A 192 -13.29 -14.17 -5.35
CA SER A 192 -13.49 -14.86 -4.08
C SER A 192 -13.14 -13.97 -2.88
N ILE A 193 -13.86 -14.12 -1.78
CA ILE A 193 -13.56 -13.40 -0.53
C ILE A 193 -12.24 -13.87 0.05
N ALA A 194 -11.40 -12.93 0.52
CA ALA A 194 -10.22 -13.23 1.32
C ALA A 194 -10.40 -12.74 2.76
N GLN A 195 -10.16 -13.63 3.73
CA GLN A 195 -10.13 -13.30 5.15
C GLN A 195 -8.75 -13.57 5.75
N LEU A 196 -8.22 -12.57 6.44
CA LEU A 196 -6.97 -12.64 7.20
C LEU A 196 -7.29 -12.48 8.69
N ASP A 197 -6.96 -13.48 9.49
CA ASP A 197 -7.19 -13.47 10.94
C ASP A 197 -5.97 -13.02 11.76
N SER A 198 -4.86 -12.70 11.09
CA SER A 198 -3.63 -12.24 11.72
C SER A 198 -2.88 -11.34 10.76
N VAL A 199 -3.34 -10.09 10.67
CA VAL A 199 -2.68 -9.07 9.85
C VAL A 199 -1.27 -8.80 10.42
N PRO A 200 -0.21 -8.93 9.61
CA PRO A 200 1.15 -8.66 10.08
C PRO A 200 1.31 -7.22 10.57
N GLU A 201 2.15 -7.05 11.61
CA GLU A 201 2.48 -5.72 12.15
C GLU A 201 3.01 -4.80 11.04
N GLY A 202 2.45 -3.59 10.94
CA GLY A 202 2.84 -2.60 9.94
C GLY A 202 2.27 -2.82 8.53
N TYR A 203 1.46 -3.87 8.29
CA TYR A 203 0.79 -4.08 7.01
C TYR A 203 -0.35 -3.08 6.78
N ILE A 204 -1.15 -2.83 7.83
CA ILE A 204 -2.16 -1.77 7.89
C ILE A 204 -1.86 -0.92 9.11
N GLN A 205 -1.91 0.40 8.94
CA GLN A 205 -1.70 1.35 10.02
C GLN A 205 -2.92 2.26 10.17
N ILE A 206 -3.52 2.21 11.35
CA ILE A 206 -4.58 3.13 11.77
C ILE A 206 -3.90 4.27 12.49
N LEU A 207 -4.12 5.49 12.01
CA LEU A 207 -3.62 6.70 12.63
C LEU A 207 -4.70 7.33 13.50
N SER A 208 -4.33 7.72 14.71
CA SER A 208 -5.13 8.53 15.59
C SER A 208 -4.30 9.71 16.11
N GLY A 209 -4.96 10.75 16.61
CA GLY A 209 -4.25 11.85 17.28
C GLY A 209 -3.45 11.42 18.52
N LEU A 210 -3.66 10.21 19.02
CA LEU A 210 -2.99 9.66 20.20
C LEU A 210 -1.88 8.65 19.87
N GLY A 211 -1.71 8.28 18.60
CA GLY A 211 -0.76 7.27 18.15
C GLY A 211 -1.33 6.40 17.03
N SER A 212 -0.66 5.28 16.76
CA SER A 212 -1.06 4.35 15.70
C SER A 212 -1.19 2.91 16.19
N ALA A 213 -2.05 2.14 15.53
CA ALA A 213 -2.25 0.72 15.81
C ALA A 213 -2.42 -0.08 14.51
N THR A 214 -2.15 -1.39 14.57
CA THR A 214 -2.42 -2.33 13.48
C THR A 214 -3.64 -3.19 13.85
N PRO A 215 -4.67 -3.27 12.99
CA PRO A 215 -5.82 -4.15 13.21
C PRO A 215 -5.40 -5.62 13.14
N GLY A 216 -6.12 -6.51 13.83
CA GLY A 216 -5.80 -7.95 13.84
C GLY A 216 -6.38 -8.72 12.65
N HIS A 217 -7.47 -8.20 12.06
CA HIS A 217 -8.27 -8.87 11.04
C HIS A 217 -8.48 -7.98 9.82
N LEU A 218 -8.49 -8.60 8.63
CA LEU A 218 -8.79 -7.95 7.36
C LEU A 218 -9.74 -8.86 6.56
N LEU A 219 -10.83 -8.27 6.07
CA LEU A 219 -11.79 -8.91 5.18
C LEU A 219 -11.77 -8.16 3.84
N VAL A 220 -11.62 -8.90 2.75
CA VAL A 220 -11.55 -8.35 1.38
C VAL A 220 -12.63 -9.03 0.54
N ILE A 221 -13.58 -8.25 0.05
CA ILE A 221 -14.80 -8.72 -0.59
C ILE A 221 -14.84 -8.21 -2.04
N PRO A 222 -15.02 -9.09 -3.03
CA PRO A 222 -15.26 -8.66 -4.40
C PRO A 222 -16.67 -8.09 -4.55
N VAL A 223 -16.78 -6.95 -5.24
CA VAL A 223 -18.06 -6.35 -5.65
C VAL A 223 -18.38 -6.87 -7.04
N LYS A 224 -19.39 -7.73 -7.15
CA LYS A 224 -19.71 -8.48 -8.38
C LYS A 224 -21.05 -8.05 -8.97
N GLU A 225 -21.12 -7.90 -10.29
CA GLU A 225 -22.36 -7.79 -11.07
C GLU A 225 -22.34 -8.87 -12.15
N ASP A 226 -23.40 -9.69 -12.24
CA ASP A 226 -23.51 -10.79 -13.22
C ASP A 226 -22.27 -11.72 -13.30
N GLY A 227 -21.61 -11.92 -12.16
CA GLY A 227 -20.40 -12.76 -12.04
C GLY A 227 -19.10 -12.05 -12.44
N GLU A 228 -19.16 -10.82 -12.95
CA GLU A 228 -18.00 -9.99 -13.22
C GLU A 228 -17.62 -9.12 -12.01
N VAL A 229 -16.33 -9.02 -11.71
CA VAL A 229 -15.84 -8.15 -10.65
C VAL A 229 -15.79 -6.71 -11.14
N MET A 230 -16.61 -5.85 -10.51
CA MET A 230 -16.67 -4.40 -10.74
C MET A 230 -15.80 -3.60 -9.77
N GLY A 231 -15.44 -4.22 -8.64
CA GLY A 231 -14.62 -3.57 -7.62
C GLY A 231 -14.26 -4.51 -6.46
N VAL A 232 -13.60 -3.96 -5.46
CA VAL A 232 -13.20 -4.67 -4.24
C VAL A 232 -13.42 -3.76 -3.04
N VAL A 233 -13.89 -4.31 -1.93
CA VAL A 233 -13.99 -3.60 -0.65
C VAL A 233 -13.11 -4.30 0.39
N GLU A 234 -12.28 -3.52 1.07
CA GLU A 234 -11.45 -3.96 2.19
C GLU A 234 -11.99 -3.39 3.50
N ILE A 235 -12.05 -4.22 4.54
CA ILE A 235 -12.52 -3.84 5.88
C ILE A 235 -11.53 -4.38 6.90
N ALA A 236 -10.92 -3.48 7.68
CA ALA A 236 -9.96 -3.84 8.71
C ALA A 236 -10.57 -3.67 10.11
N SER A 237 -10.40 -4.68 10.97
CA SER A 237 -11.01 -4.70 12.30
C SER A 237 -10.05 -5.23 13.37
N PHE A 238 -10.24 -4.77 14.61
CA PHE A 238 -9.58 -5.35 15.79
C PHE A 238 -10.29 -6.62 16.26
N LYS A 239 -11.53 -6.85 15.83
CA LYS A 239 -12.34 -8.03 16.16
C LYS A 239 -12.46 -8.95 14.95
N PRO A 240 -12.58 -10.28 15.15
CA PRO A 240 -12.82 -11.21 14.05
C PRO A 240 -14.20 -10.97 13.44
N PHE A 241 -14.32 -11.32 12.16
CA PHE A 241 -15.60 -11.32 11.45
C PHE A 241 -16.31 -12.66 11.63
N SER A 242 -17.61 -12.65 11.97
CA SER A 242 -18.42 -13.87 12.02
C SER A 242 -18.79 -14.33 10.61
N SER A 243 -19.06 -15.62 10.41
CA SER A 243 -19.53 -16.13 9.11
C SER A 243 -20.83 -15.47 8.66
N VAL A 244 -21.73 -15.15 9.60
CA VAL A 244 -22.98 -14.43 9.34
C VAL A 244 -22.70 -13.03 8.80
N GLN A 245 -21.76 -12.29 9.41
CA GLN A 245 -21.34 -10.97 8.95
C GLN A 245 -20.73 -11.02 7.56
N VAL A 246 -19.84 -12.00 7.30
CA VAL A 246 -19.17 -12.16 6.00
C VAL A 246 -20.20 -12.39 4.89
N LEU A 247 -21.12 -13.34 5.08
CA LEU A 247 -22.18 -13.64 4.09
C LEU A 247 -23.12 -12.46 3.86
N ALA A 248 -23.50 -11.76 4.93
CA ALA A 248 -24.36 -10.59 4.82
C ALA A 248 -23.67 -9.43 4.10
N LEU A 249 -22.36 -9.20 4.33
CA LEU A 249 -21.58 -8.20 3.61
C LEU A 249 -21.41 -8.58 2.13
N GLU A 250 -21.18 -9.85 1.82
CA GLU A 250 -21.08 -10.33 0.43
C GLU A 250 -22.36 -10.01 -0.34
N ALA A 251 -23.51 -10.44 0.17
CA ALA A 251 -24.81 -10.19 -0.46
C ALA A 251 -25.15 -8.69 -0.52
N PHE A 252 -24.71 -7.91 0.47
CA PHE A 252 -24.92 -6.47 0.52
C PHE A 252 -24.11 -5.75 -0.58
N PHE A 253 -22.83 -6.09 -0.74
CA PHE A 253 -21.96 -5.47 -1.74
C PHE A 253 -22.25 -5.95 -3.16
N GLU A 254 -22.69 -7.20 -3.35
CA GLU A 254 -23.16 -7.70 -4.64
C GLU A 254 -24.32 -6.83 -5.18
N LYS A 255 -25.30 -6.50 -4.33
CA LYS A 255 -26.40 -5.59 -4.72
C LYS A 255 -25.93 -4.16 -5.00
N LEU A 256 -24.90 -3.69 -4.29
CA LEU A 256 -24.33 -2.37 -4.52
C LEU A 256 -23.50 -2.26 -5.81
N ALA A 257 -23.13 -3.38 -6.43
CA ALA A 257 -22.36 -3.39 -7.68
C ALA A 257 -23.05 -2.60 -8.80
N LEU A 258 -24.39 -2.66 -8.85
CA LEU A 258 -25.23 -1.87 -9.77
C LEU A 258 -24.85 -0.38 -9.79
N LYS A 259 -24.45 0.20 -8.64
CA LYS A 259 -24.09 1.61 -8.54
C LYS A 259 -22.76 1.95 -9.23
N LEU A 260 -21.86 0.98 -9.34
CA LEU A 260 -20.60 1.11 -10.08
C LEU A 260 -20.86 1.00 -11.58
N SER A 261 -21.62 -0.01 -11.99
CA SER A 261 -21.87 -0.34 -13.40
C SER A 261 -22.65 0.74 -14.16
N ILE A 262 -23.61 1.39 -13.50
CA ILE A 262 -24.36 2.51 -14.11
C ILE A 262 -23.40 3.64 -14.53
N ASN A 263 -22.38 3.93 -13.73
CA ASN A 263 -21.50 5.06 -14.00
C ASN A 263 -20.48 4.77 -15.12
N ASP A 264 -20.04 3.51 -15.23
CA ASP A 264 -19.16 3.10 -16.32
C ASP A 264 -19.86 3.19 -17.68
N ASN A 265 -21.14 2.79 -17.75
CA ASN A 265 -21.95 2.93 -18.95
C ASN A 265 -22.15 4.40 -19.37
N VAL A 266 -22.41 5.29 -18.40
CA VAL A 266 -22.57 6.74 -18.67
C VAL A 266 -21.26 7.35 -19.19
N ARG A 267 -20.11 7.02 -18.60
CA ARG A 267 -18.79 7.48 -19.09
C ARG A 267 -18.45 6.95 -20.49
N LEU A 268 -18.82 5.71 -20.79
CA LEU A 268 -18.60 5.09 -22.11
C LEU A 268 -19.47 5.71 -23.21
N GLU A 269 -20.65 6.24 -22.88
CA GLU A 269 -21.48 6.98 -23.83
C GLU A 269 -20.99 8.41 -24.08
N GLU A 270 -20.50 9.11 -23.04
CA GLU A 270 -19.92 10.45 -23.17
C GLU A 270 -18.60 10.45 -23.95
N ALA A 271 -17.78 9.40 -23.85
CA ALA A 271 -16.52 9.27 -24.59
C ALA A 271 -16.70 8.94 -26.09
N LYS A 272 -17.92 8.60 -26.53
CA LYS A 272 -18.26 8.27 -27.93
C LYS A 272 -18.88 9.45 -28.69
N GLN A 273 -19.11 10.59 -28.04
CA GLN A 273 -19.60 11.84 -28.64
C GLN A 273 -18.43 12.79 -28.94
#